data_AF-A0A957U536-F1
#
_entry.id   AF-A0A957U536-F1
#
_cell.length_a   1.000
_cell.length_b   1.000
_cell.length_c   1.000
_cell.angle_alpha   90.00
_cell.angle_beta   90.00
_cell.angle_gamma   90.00
#
_symmetry.space_group_name_H-M   'P 1'
#
loop_
_entity.id
_entity.type
_entity.pdbx_description
1 polymer ?
#
loop_
_entity_poly.entity_id
_entity_poly.type
_entity_poly.pdbx_seq_one_letter_code
_entity_poly.pdbx_strand_id
1 'polypeptide(L)'
;LYGPRDQWTGRISAPAGLRLRLGPGTEYPDIAILPFQEAVRVLGNSADWLYVEHGDGQGFVFQEWVDRLTDRDPTVPVVDLAVDLAATPEQRLALPPNASDRATLLVDAWNRYGGLLTDESLELGLEPKVALAVLLAESLGEPFGADGRMTIRFEPHIFYFRWGKQHPSLFQQHFRYSPDHAWNADHQHDWRPTVDSPWRGIHTDQANEWAAFQVARTLDDEAALSSISMGAPQIMGFNHATVGYSSPQAMFADFSSSARPQIASLFRYMQQNRLVQAVRNQDFLAFARVYNGIGQEELYAQRMRDWLAVYADVAGDGAVDVQAAPGAVDVMPLPGAFPLPDATGSAPGDKPLAEADPQLYAAWRQHIEQGFQNNQDMFQRILAAFMTPYYTTIWMYRILFGLGIAAFAVAVFMALRAPDASTAIWTSAIFGGLSVATFLGYF
;
A
#
# COMPACT_ATOMS: atom_id res chain seq x y z
N LEU A 1 16.84 18.16 -27.01
CA LEU A 1 15.98 19.26 -26.51
C LEU A 1 14.69 19.23 -27.30
N TYR A 2 13.55 19.30 -26.60
CA TYR A 2 12.23 19.26 -27.21
C TYR A 2 11.92 20.56 -27.96
N GLY A 3 11.04 20.50 -28.97
CA GLY A 3 10.47 21.70 -29.59
C GLY A 3 9.51 22.42 -28.62
N PRO A 4 9.11 23.68 -28.89
CA PRO A 4 8.25 24.46 -28.00
C PRO A 4 6.88 23.81 -27.68
N ARG A 5 6.44 22.83 -28.50
CA ARG A 5 5.18 22.10 -28.32
C ARG A 5 5.30 20.81 -27.48
N ASP A 6 6.52 20.36 -27.20
CA ASP A 6 6.78 19.10 -26.49
C ASP A 6 7.32 19.32 -25.06
N GLN A 7 7.37 20.59 -24.62
CA GLN A 7 7.66 20.96 -23.23
C GLN A 7 6.43 20.71 -22.36
N TRP A 8 6.64 20.32 -21.10
CA TRP A 8 5.55 20.06 -20.16
C TRP A 8 5.98 20.37 -18.73
N THR A 9 5.01 20.61 -17.85
CA THR A 9 5.30 20.89 -16.43
C THR A 9 5.34 19.56 -15.68
N GLY A 10 6.41 19.30 -14.93
CA GLY A 10 6.55 18.16 -14.04
C GLY A 10 6.42 18.56 -12.57
N ARG A 11 6.18 17.58 -11.70
CA ARG A 11 6.19 17.72 -10.25
C ARG A 11 7.19 16.75 -9.66
N ILE A 12 8.03 17.24 -8.75
CA ILE A 12 9.02 16.40 -8.08
C ILE A 12 8.31 15.45 -7.09
N SER A 13 8.46 14.14 -7.31
CA SER A 13 7.83 13.09 -6.50
C SER A 13 8.78 12.47 -5.46
N ALA A 14 10.06 12.84 -5.47
CA ALA A 14 11.04 12.40 -4.47
C ALA A 14 10.78 13.04 -3.07
N PRO A 15 10.45 12.28 -2.02
CA PRO A 15 10.10 12.84 -0.71
C PRO A 15 11.24 13.60 -0.02
N ALA A 16 12.49 13.23 -0.30
CA ALA A 16 13.69 13.90 0.21
C ALA A 16 14.15 15.08 -0.67
N GLY A 17 13.40 15.39 -1.73
CA GLY A 17 13.82 16.28 -2.81
C GLY A 17 14.70 15.57 -3.85
N LEU A 18 14.74 16.15 -5.06
CA LEU A 18 15.42 15.58 -6.22
C LEU A 18 16.64 16.42 -6.61
N ARG A 19 17.79 15.76 -6.79
CA ARG A 19 19.04 16.44 -7.18
C ARG A 19 18.96 16.90 -8.64
N LEU A 20 19.13 18.20 -8.85
CA LEU A 20 19.32 18.81 -10.17
C LEU A 20 20.80 18.79 -10.51
N ARG A 21 21.18 18.18 -11.63
CA ARG A 21 22.58 17.92 -12.02
C ARG A 21 22.99 18.67 -13.27
N LEU A 22 24.29 18.84 -13.44
CA LEU A 22 24.86 19.49 -14.63
C LEU A 22 24.76 18.64 -15.90
N GLY A 23 24.64 17.31 -15.78
CA GLY A 23 24.51 16.39 -16.91
C GLY A 23 23.65 15.17 -16.59
N PRO A 24 23.27 14.38 -17.60
CA PRO A 24 22.37 13.24 -17.48
C PRO A 24 23.10 12.00 -16.94
N GLY A 25 23.40 12.02 -15.65
CA GLY A 25 24.12 10.93 -14.96
C GLY A 25 24.43 11.29 -13.51
N THR A 26 24.64 10.28 -12.65
CA THR A 26 24.96 10.50 -11.23
C THR A 26 26.41 10.91 -10.99
N GLU A 27 27.26 10.77 -12.00
CA GLU A 27 28.64 11.24 -12.06
C GLU A 27 28.76 12.77 -12.22
N TYR A 28 27.70 13.43 -12.70
CA TYR A 28 27.70 14.88 -12.87
C TYR A 28 27.44 15.61 -11.54
N PRO A 29 28.09 16.76 -11.31
CA PRO A 29 27.89 17.55 -10.09
C PRO A 29 26.43 17.96 -9.88
N ASP A 30 25.99 17.97 -8.63
CA ASP A 30 24.72 18.55 -8.21
C ASP A 30 24.81 20.07 -8.22
N ILE A 31 23.82 20.73 -8.83
CA ILE A 31 23.68 22.18 -8.88
C ILE A 31 22.67 22.67 -7.83
N ALA A 32 21.63 21.88 -7.57
CA ALA A 32 20.60 22.17 -6.57
C ALA A 32 19.88 20.89 -6.10
N ILE A 33 19.08 21.02 -5.03
CA ILE A 33 18.09 20.01 -4.63
C ILE A 33 16.72 20.66 -4.76
N LEU A 34 15.87 20.06 -5.60
CA LEU A 34 14.50 20.50 -5.83
C LEU A 34 13.59 19.88 -4.76
N PRO A 35 12.78 20.67 -4.04
CA PRO A 35 11.89 20.14 -2.99
C PRO A 35 10.87 19.13 -3.50
N PHE A 36 10.37 18.27 -2.60
CA PHE A 36 9.19 17.45 -2.87
C PHE A 36 7.99 18.34 -3.22
N GLN A 37 7.19 17.91 -4.19
CA GLN A 37 6.05 18.64 -4.77
C GLN A 37 6.42 19.92 -5.55
N GLU A 38 7.71 20.25 -5.70
CA GLU A 38 8.14 21.40 -6.50
C GLU A 38 7.76 21.21 -7.97
N ALA A 39 7.32 22.27 -8.63
CA ALA A 39 7.00 22.24 -10.06
C ALA A 39 8.23 22.60 -10.90
N VAL A 40 8.47 21.86 -11.97
CA VAL A 40 9.58 22.11 -12.90
C VAL A 40 9.08 22.14 -14.34
N ARG A 41 9.72 22.92 -15.20
CA ARG A 41 9.42 22.87 -16.64
C ARG A 41 10.35 21.90 -17.32
N VAL A 42 9.83 20.83 -17.89
CA VAL A 42 10.59 19.84 -18.65
C VAL A 42 10.81 20.33 -20.08
N LEU A 43 12.07 20.48 -20.46
CA LEU A 43 12.55 21.04 -21.72
C LEU A 43 13.11 19.99 -22.69
N GLY A 44 13.32 18.76 -22.21
CA GLY A 44 13.98 17.70 -22.98
C GLY A 44 14.08 16.40 -22.19
N ASN A 45 14.36 15.31 -22.88
CA ASN A 45 14.81 14.06 -22.26
C ASN A 45 16.13 13.60 -22.90
N SER A 46 16.88 12.78 -22.15
CA SER A 46 18.10 12.10 -22.57
C SER A 46 18.17 10.78 -21.83
N ALA A 47 17.77 9.69 -22.49
CA ALA A 47 17.57 8.37 -21.86
C ALA A 47 16.67 8.53 -20.61
N ASP A 48 17.17 8.16 -19.43
CA ASP A 48 16.42 8.20 -18.17
C ASP A 48 16.46 9.56 -17.45
N TRP A 49 17.00 10.59 -18.10
CA TRP A 49 17.15 11.92 -17.50
C TRP A 49 16.29 12.95 -18.23
N LEU A 50 15.57 13.76 -17.45
CA LEU A 50 14.83 14.91 -17.93
C LEU A 50 15.68 16.17 -17.81
N TYR A 51 15.78 16.93 -18.89
CA TYR A 51 16.33 18.28 -18.86
C TYR A 51 15.22 19.23 -18.41
N VAL A 52 15.42 19.90 -17.28
CA VAL A 52 14.40 20.71 -16.61
C VAL A 52 14.91 22.11 -16.31
N GLU A 53 13.98 23.05 -16.28
CA GLU A 53 14.19 24.42 -15.85
C GLU A 53 13.48 24.67 -14.52
N HIS A 54 14.21 25.32 -13.61
CA HIS A 54 13.76 25.70 -12.28
C HIS A 54 14.35 27.06 -11.90
N GLY A 55 13.49 28.08 -11.77
CA GLY A 55 13.92 29.47 -11.58
C GLY A 55 14.76 29.97 -12.76
N ASP A 56 15.93 30.55 -12.47
CA ASP A 56 16.89 31.00 -13.49
C ASP A 56 17.89 29.89 -13.91
N GLY A 57 17.76 28.68 -13.36
CA GLY A 57 18.68 27.56 -13.56
C GLY A 57 18.09 26.45 -14.43
N GLN A 58 18.96 25.75 -15.17
CA GLN A 58 18.61 24.56 -15.94
C GLN A 58 19.56 23.40 -15.61
N GLY A 59 19.07 22.17 -15.68
CA GLY A 59 19.85 20.97 -15.39
C GLY A 59 19.08 19.69 -15.63
N PHE A 60 19.65 18.57 -15.21
CA PHE A 60 19.10 17.24 -15.40
C PHE A 60 18.61 16.63 -14.10
N VAL A 61 17.44 16.01 -14.15
CA VAL A 61 16.88 15.23 -13.05
C VAL A 61 16.49 13.84 -13.55
N PHE A 62 16.49 12.85 -12.68
CA PHE A 62 16.14 11.50 -13.07
C PHE A 62 14.62 11.38 -13.27
N GLN A 63 14.20 10.83 -14.42
CA GLN A 63 12.80 10.88 -14.87
C GLN A 63 11.84 10.18 -13.91
N GLU A 64 12.30 9.16 -13.21
CA GLU A 64 11.51 8.36 -12.28
C GLU A 64 10.93 9.18 -11.10
N TRP A 65 11.50 10.35 -10.83
CA TRP A 65 11.12 11.22 -9.71
C TRP A 65 10.40 12.50 -10.16
N VAL A 66 9.89 12.52 -11.40
CA VAL A 66 9.17 13.66 -11.96
C VAL A 66 7.85 13.21 -12.56
N ASP A 67 6.76 13.54 -11.88
CA ASP A 67 5.41 13.24 -12.34
C ASP A 67 4.97 14.31 -13.34
N ARG A 68 4.38 13.91 -14.47
CA ARG A 68 3.89 14.88 -15.48
C ARG A 68 2.62 15.58 -15.00
N LEU A 69 2.73 16.89 -14.76
CA LEU A 69 1.58 17.78 -14.61
C LEU A 69 1.03 18.08 -16.01
N THR A 70 -0.13 17.50 -16.31
CA THR A 70 -0.87 17.85 -17.51
C THR A 70 -1.64 19.15 -17.28
N ASP A 71 -1.78 20.01 -18.30
CA ASP A 71 -2.59 21.26 -18.28
C ASP A 71 -4.12 20.98 -18.13
N ARG A 72 -4.48 19.85 -17.54
CA ARG A 72 -5.84 19.34 -17.42
C ARG A 72 -6.35 19.70 -16.03
N ASP A 73 -7.61 20.15 -15.98
CA ASP A 73 -8.30 20.46 -14.73
C ASP A 73 -8.15 19.29 -13.74
N PRO A 74 -7.51 19.48 -12.57
CA PRO A 74 -7.13 18.41 -11.65
C PRO A 74 -8.31 17.80 -10.87
N THR A 75 -9.54 18.22 -11.15
CA THR A 75 -10.69 17.89 -10.31
C THR A 75 -11.49 16.66 -10.75
N VAL A 76 -11.35 16.18 -12.00
CA VAL A 76 -11.96 14.92 -12.44
C VAL A 76 -11.11 14.26 -13.55
N PRO A 77 -10.74 12.97 -13.44
CA PRO A 77 -10.07 12.27 -14.54
C PRO A 77 -10.97 12.22 -15.78
N VAL A 78 -10.47 12.65 -16.93
CA VAL A 78 -11.16 12.44 -18.21
C VAL A 78 -11.10 10.95 -18.52
N VAL A 79 -12.20 10.27 -18.28
CA VAL A 79 -12.45 8.93 -18.76
C VAL A 79 -12.73 9.03 -20.27
N ASP A 80 -12.02 8.26 -21.11
CA ASP A 80 -12.34 8.24 -22.53
C ASP A 80 -13.73 7.60 -22.73
N LEU A 81 -14.72 8.44 -22.97
CA LEU A 81 -16.11 8.02 -23.21
C LEU A 81 -16.28 7.43 -24.62
N ALA A 82 -15.29 7.52 -25.50
CA ALA A 82 -15.35 6.96 -26.84
C ALA A 82 -15.18 5.43 -26.86
N VAL A 83 -14.52 4.87 -25.85
CA VAL A 83 -14.33 3.42 -25.69
C VAL A 83 -15.59 2.83 -25.10
N ASP A 84 -16.17 1.78 -25.70
CA ASP A 84 -17.33 1.10 -25.12
C ASP A 84 -16.96 0.34 -23.84
N LEU A 85 -17.86 0.37 -22.85
CA LEU A 85 -17.64 -0.40 -21.61
C LEU A 85 -17.71 -1.90 -21.91
N ALA A 86 -18.74 -2.31 -22.66
CA ALA A 86 -19.00 -3.70 -23.02
C ALA A 86 -18.06 -4.20 -24.12
N ALA A 87 -17.82 -5.51 -24.11
CA ALA A 87 -17.11 -6.18 -25.20
C ALA A 87 -17.89 -6.04 -26.53
N THR A 88 -17.17 -5.81 -27.63
CA THR A 88 -17.78 -5.83 -28.97
C THR A 88 -18.36 -7.22 -29.28
N PRO A 89 -19.31 -7.36 -30.22
CA PRO A 89 -19.89 -8.66 -30.55
C PRO A 89 -18.86 -9.76 -30.85
N GLU A 90 -17.71 -9.39 -31.44
CA GLU A 90 -16.61 -10.29 -31.79
C GLU A 90 -15.76 -10.69 -30.59
N GLN A 91 -15.70 -9.84 -29.56
CA GLN A 91 -14.95 -10.06 -28.33
C GLN A 91 -15.76 -10.81 -27.26
N ARG A 92 -17.08 -10.90 -27.40
CA ARG A 92 -17.94 -11.51 -26.38
C ARG A 92 -17.63 -12.99 -26.19
N LEU A 93 -17.59 -13.41 -24.94
CA LEU A 93 -17.50 -14.82 -24.58
C LEU A 93 -18.89 -15.44 -24.58
N ALA A 94 -18.99 -16.63 -25.15
CA ALA A 94 -20.20 -17.43 -25.12
C ALA A 94 -20.21 -18.30 -23.86
N LEU A 95 -21.37 -18.44 -23.23
CA LEU A 95 -21.52 -19.31 -22.07
C LEU A 95 -21.52 -20.79 -22.52
N PRO A 96 -20.64 -21.65 -21.95
CA PRO A 96 -20.65 -23.08 -22.25
C PRO A 96 -21.99 -23.73 -21.86
N PRO A 97 -22.46 -24.79 -22.56
CA PRO A 97 -23.73 -25.46 -22.27
C PRO A 97 -23.89 -26.00 -20.84
N ASN A 98 -22.78 -26.30 -20.16
CA ASN A 98 -22.72 -26.79 -18.78
C ASN A 98 -21.87 -25.86 -17.89
N ALA A 99 -21.97 -24.54 -18.10
CA ALA A 99 -21.19 -23.55 -17.37
C ALA A 99 -21.42 -23.63 -15.85
N SER A 100 -20.34 -23.53 -15.08
CA SER A 100 -20.39 -23.34 -13.64
C SER A 100 -20.85 -21.93 -13.28
N ASP A 101 -21.29 -21.70 -12.04
CA ASP A 101 -21.62 -20.35 -11.55
C ASP A 101 -20.45 -19.38 -11.73
N ARG A 102 -19.21 -19.85 -11.51
CA ARG A 102 -17.99 -19.06 -11.78
C ARG A 102 -17.86 -18.71 -13.27
N ALA A 103 -18.06 -19.67 -14.17
CA ALA A 103 -18.02 -19.39 -15.61
C ALA A 103 -19.08 -18.36 -16.02
N THR A 104 -20.29 -18.44 -15.45
CA THR A 104 -21.35 -17.44 -15.67
C THR A 104 -20.91 -16.05 -15.21
N LEU A 105 -20.42 -15.92 -13.97
CA LEU A 105 -19.92 -14.64 -13.44
C LEU A 105 -18.80 -14.05 -14.31
N LEU A 106 -17.86 -14.89 -14.75
CA LEU A 106 -16.75 -14.47 -15.59
C LEU A 106 -17.23 -13.98 -16.97
N VAL A 107 -18.10 -14.74 -17.63
CA VAL A 107 -18.66 -14.37 -18.94
C VAL A 107 -19.47 -13.07 -18.84
N ASP A 108 -20.27 -12.93 -17.79
CA ASP A 108 -21.07 -11.73 -17.57
C ASP A 108 -20.20 -10.50 -17.29
N ALA A 109 -19.16 -10.63 -16.46
CA ALA A 109 -18.21 -9.56 -16.20
C ALA A 109 -17.43 -9.18 -17.47
N TRP A 110 -16.93 -10.16 -18.23
CA TRP A 110 -16.23 -9.90 -19.49
C TRP A 110 -17.14 -9.24 -20.52
N ASN A 111 -18.36 -9.73 -20.72
CA ASN A 111 -19.26 -9.16 -21.72
C ASN A 111 -19.69 -7.73 -21.32
N ARG A 112 -19.79 -7.42 -20.02
CA ARG A 112 -20.10 -6.07 -19.52
C ARG A 112 -18.92 -5.10 -19.60
N TYR A 113 -17.68 -5.55 -19.41
CA TYR A 113 -16.51 -4.68 -19.21
C TYR A 113 -15.36 -4.88 -20.18
N GLY A 114 -15.43 -5.90 -21.04
CA GLY A 114 -14.33 -6.37 -21.88
C GLY A 114 -13.84 -5.34 -22.89
N GLY A 115 -14.69 -4.41 -23.33
CA GLY A 115 -14.29 -3.30 -24.20
C GLY A 115 -13.30 -2.38 -23.50
N LEU A 116 -13.68 -1.87 -22.32
CA LEU A 116 -12.82 -1.01 -21.51
C LEU A 116 -11.60 -1.76 -20.98
N LEU A 117 -11.77 -3.00 -20.51
CA LEU A 117 -10.65 -3.82 -20.03
C LEU A 117 -9.61 -4.04 -21.13
N THR A 118 -10.06 -4.26 -22.37
CA THR A 118 -9.15 -4.45 -23.51
C THR A 118 -8.38 -3.17 -23.82
N ASP A 119 -9.06 -2.04 -23.88
CA ASP A 119 -8.46 -0.75 -24.21
C ASP A 119 -7.43 -0.29 -23.18
N GLU A 120 -7.82 -0.27 -21.90
CA GLU A 120 -6.93 0.11 -20.80
C GLU A 120 -5.74 -0.86 -20.66
N SER A 121 -5.97 -2.16 -20.91
CA SER A 121 -4.89 -3.14 -20.92
C SER A 121 -3.91 -2.94 -22.08
N LEU A 122 -4.39 -2.49 -23.24
CA LEU A 122 -3.52 -2.19 -24.39
C LEU A 122 -2.54 -1.06 -24.05
N GLU A 123 -3.01 0.00 -23.39
CA GLU A 123 -2.15 1.12 -22.96
C GLU A 123 -1.04 0.63 -22.01
N LEU A 124 -1.36 -0.32 -21.14
CA LEU A 124 -0.41 -0.89 -20.18
C LEU A 124 0.31 -2.14 -20.68
N GLY A 125 0.10 -2.59 -21.92
CA GLY A 125 0.65 -3.85 -22.42
C GLY A 125 0.34 -5.06 -21.51
N LEU A 126 -0.89 -5.13 -21.00
CA LEU A 126 -1.40 -6.19 -20.14
C LEU A 126 -2.30 -7.15 -20.93
N GLU A 127 -2.41 -8.39 -20.48
CA GLU A 127 -3.47 -9.28 -20.94
C GLU A 127 -4.80 -8.89 -20.26
N PRO A 128 -5.89 -8.57 -21.00
CA PRO A 128 -7.15 -8.09 -20.41
C PRO A 128 -7.78 -9.04 -19.38
N LYS A 129 -7.58 -10.35 -19.55
CA LYS A 129 -8.04 -11.39 -18.62
C LYS A 129 -7.46 -11.24 -17.21
N VAL A 130 -6.29 -10.59 -17.08
CA VAL A 130 -5.66 -10.36 -15.77
C VAL A 130 -6.43 -9.29 -14.99
N ALA A 131 -6.77 -8.17 -15.64
CA ALA A 131 -7.61 -7.15 -15.01
C ALA A 131 -9.01 -7.69 -14.68
N LEU A 132 -9.57 -8.54 -15.56
CA LEU A 132 -10.82 -9.27 -15.26
C LEU A 132 -10.70 -10.14 -13.99
N ALA A 133 -9.62 -10.92 -13.87
CA ALA A 133 -9.39 -11.78 -12.72
C ALA A 133 -9.26 -10.99 -11.41
N VAL A 134 -8.66 -9.79 -11.45
CA VAL A 134 -8.64 -8.87 -10.30
C VAL A 134 -10.06 -8.46 -9.92
N LEU A 135 -10.87 -7.93 -10.85
CA LEU A 135 -12.25 -7.54 -10.55
C LEU A 135 -13.08 -8.68 -9.94
N LEU A 136 -12.93 -9.89 -10.47
CA LEU A 136 -13.62 -11.08 -9.99
C LEU A 136 -13.12 -11.56 -8.62
N ALA A 137 -11.83 -11.39 -8.32
CA ALA A 137 -11.25 -11.73 -7.01
C ALA A 137 -11.68 -10.75 -5.90
N GLU A 138 -11.92 -9.49 -6.26
CA GLU A 138 -12.27 -8.40 -5.33
C GLU A 138 -13.76 -8.38 -4.97
N SER A 139 -14.64 -8.36 -5.97
CA SER A 139 -16.09 -8.19 -5.74
C SER A 139 -16.97 -9.09 -6.60
N LEU A 140 -16.40 -10.15 -7.18
CA LEU A 140 -17.05 -10.95 -8.24
C LEU A 140 -17.41 -10.11 -9.46
N GLY A 141 -16.70 -8.99 -9.67
CA GLY A 141 -16.92 -8.07 -10.78
C GLY A 141 -18.16 -7.18 -10.62
N GLU A 142 -18.80 -7.13 -9.43
CA GLU A 142 -20.01 -6.34 -9.23
C GLU A 142 -19.71 -4.90 -8.74
N PRO A 143 -19.96 -3.87 -9.57
CA PRO A 143 -19.76 -2.46 -9.20
C PRO A 143 -20.87 -1.88 -8.33
N PHE A 144 -22.09 -2.43 -8.43
CA PHE A 144 -23.29 -1.94 -7.76
C PHE A 144 -24.08 -3.11 -7.18
N GLY A 145 -24.62 -2.93 -5.98
CA GLY A 145 -25.56 -3.86 -5.37
C GLY A 145 -26.94 -3.82 -6.03
N ALA A 146 -27.81 -4.74 -5.64
CA ALA A 146 -29.16 -4.87 -6.19
C ALA A 146 -30.05 -3.63 -5.99
N ASP A 147 -29.72 -2.77 -5.03
CA ASP A 147 -30.40 -1.50 -4.76
C ASP A 147 -29.83 -0.31 -5.55
N GLY A 148 -28.89 -0.56 -6.48
CA GLY A 148 -28.25 0.44 -7.33
C GLY A 148 -27.15 1.24 -6.64
N ARG A 149 -26.89 1.02 -5.34
CA ARG A 149 -25.77 1.66 -4.65
C ARG A 149 -24.47 0.95 -4.98
N MET A 150 -23.37 1.70 -5.00
CA MET A 150 -22.03 1.15 -5.22
C MET A 150 -21.74 0.02 -4.23
N THR A 151 -21.08 -1.04 -4.69
CA THR A 151 -20.56 -2.09 -3.81
C THR A 151 -19.47 -1.50 -2.93
N ILE A 152 -19.58 -1.62 -1.60
CA ILE A 152 -18.57 -1.11 -0.65
C ILE A 152 -18.21 -2.17 0.39
N ARG A 153 -17.03 -2.03 0.98
CA ARG A 153 -16.70 -2.68 2.26
C ARG A 153 -16.12 -1.63 3.21
N PHE A 154 -16.79 -1.42 4.33
CA PHE A 154 -16.35 -0.48 5.36
C PHE A 154 -15.38 -1.14 6.32
N GLU A 155 -14.24 -0.48 6.56
CA GLU A 155 -13.15 -0.99 7.40
C GLU A 155 -13.07 -0.18 8.71
N PRO A 156 -13.68 -0.64 9.81
CA PRO A 156 -13.70 0.10 11.07
C PRO A 156 -12.31 0.35 11.64
N HIS A 157 -11.36 -0.54 11.40
CA HIS A 157 -9.98 -0.37 11.86
C HIS A 157 -9.27 0.75 11.10
N ILE A 158 -9.55 0.95 9.80
CA ILE A 158 -9.07 2.10 9.03
C ILE A 158 -9.76 3.38 9.51
N PHE A 159 -11.07 3.33 9.77
CA PHE A 159 -11.80 4.46 10.32
C PHE A 159 -11.29 4.84 11.72
N TYR A 160 -10.93 3.85 12.54
CA TYR A 160 -10.26 4.08 13.81
C TYR A 160 -8.91 4.77 13.61
N PHE A 161 -8.07 4.25 12.71
CA PHE A 161 -6.77 4.85 12.44
C PHE A 161 -6.87 6.31 11.97
N ARG A 162 -7.84 6.61 11.10
CA ARG A 162 -8.03 7.95 10.51
C ARG A 162 -8.70 8.94 11.45
N TRP A 163 -9.66 8.49 12.25
CA TRP A 163 -10.49 9.36 13.09
C TRP A 163 -10.70 8.85 14.51
N GLY A 164 -11.01 7.56 14.67
CA GLY A 164 -11.40 6.99 15.97
C GLY A 164 -10.30 7.01 17.04
N LYS A 165 -9.02 7.01 16.68
CA LYS A 165 -7.88 7.11 17.62
C LYS A 165 -7.88 8.44 18.37
N GLN A 166 -8.32 9.51 17.72
CA GLN A 166 -8.47 10.84 18.33
C GLN A 166 -9.82 10.98 19.04
N HIS A 167 -10.80 10.13 18.71
CA HIS A 167 -12.17 10.18 19.23
C HIS A 167 -12.63 8.82 19.81
N PRO A 168 -11.86 8.18 20.70
CA PRO A 168 -12.09 6.79 21.10
C PRO A 168 -13.46 6.57 21.75
N SER A 169 -13.93 7.53 22.55
CA SER A 169 -15.24 7.46 23.21
C SER A 169 -16.42 7.57 22.23
N LEU A 170 -16.28 8.31 21.12
CA LEU A 170 -17.32 8.37 20.09
C LEU A 170 -17.26 7.16 19.18
N PHE A 171 -16.05 6.71 18.80
CA PHE A 171 -15.87 5.50 18.00
C PHE A 171 -16.51 4.28 18.69
N GLN A 172 -16.22 4.06 19.97
CA GLN A 172 -16.74 2.91 20.74
C GLN A 172 -18.26 2.92 20.96
N GLN A 173 -18.93 4.06 20.72
CA GLN A 173 -20.39 4.10 20.75
C GLN A 173 -20.99 3.34 19.56
N HIS A 174 -20.28 3.29 18.43
CA HIS A 174 -20.82 2.80 17.16
C HIS A 174 -20.05 1.64 16.56
N PHE A 175 -18.76 1.48 16.84
CA PHE A 175 -17.88 0.54 16.16
C PHE A 175 -16.98 -0.22 17.13
N ARG A 176 -16.69 -1.48 16.79
CA ARG A 176 -15.69 -2.33 17.45
C ARG A 176 -14.88 -3.05 16.39
N TYR A 177 -13.58 -3.20 16.66
CA TYR A 177 -12.74 -4.12 15.91
C TYR A 177 -11.77 -4.88 16.82
N SER A 178 -11.32 -6.05 16.37
CA SER A 178 -10.28 -6.83 17.05
C SER A 178 -8.89 -6.53 16.45
N PRO A 179 -7.93 -6.03 17.24
CA PRO A 179 -6.57 -5.75 16.75
C PRO A 179 -5.76 -7.01 16.43
N ASP A 180 -6.08 -8.13 17.08
CA ASP A 180 -5.29 -9.36 17.00
C ASP A 180 -5.48 -10.09 15.67
N HIS A 181 -6.54 -9.75 14.93
CA HIS A 181 -6.92 -10.36 13.65
C HIS A 181 -7.69 -9.33 12.82
N ALA A 182 -7.01 -8.37 12.19
CA ALA A 182 -7.70 -7.36 11.36
C ALA A 182 -8.43 -7.95 10.12
N TRP A 183 -8.22 -9.24 9.83
CA TRP A 183 -8.57 -9.86 8.54
C TRP A 183 -9.53 -11.07 8.63
N ASN A 184 -9.86 -11.60 9.82
CA ASN A 184 -10.71 -12.80 9.91
C ASN A 184 -12.20 -12.44 10.12
N ALA A 185 -13.08 -13.19 9.46
CA ALA A 185 -14.46 -12.77 9.17
C ALA A 185 -15.51 -13.10 10.25
N ASP A 186 -15.13 -13.71 11.37
CA ASP A 186 -16.10 -14.07 12.42
C ASP A 186 -16.01 -13.08 13.58
N HIS A 187 -16.94 -12.12 13.62
CA HIS A 187 -17.20 -11.16 14.73
C HIS A 187 -16.06 -10.18 15.07
N GLN A 188 -15.22 -9.85 14.08
CA GLN A 188 -14.06 -8.97 14.30
C GLN A 188 -14.31 -7.52 13.92
N HIS A 189 -15.39 -7.22 13.20
CA HIS A 189 -15.85 -5.89 12.85
C HIS A 189 -17.35 -5.78 13.12
N ASP A 190 -17.69 -5.09 14.21
CA ASP A 190 -19.08 -4.89 14.62
C ASP A 190 -19.44 -3.41 14.60
N TRP A 191 -20.72 -3.14 14.35
CA TRP A 191 -21.30 -1.81 14.45
C TRP A 191 -22.65 -1.81 15.15
N ARG A 192 -23.10 -0.61 15.54
CA ARG A 192 -24.46 -0.34 15.97
C ARG A 192 -24.86 1.13 15.70
N PRO A 193 -26.13 1.39 15.34
CA PRO A 193 -26.56 2.75 15.00
C PRO A 193 -26.66 3.68 16.21
N THR A 194 -26.95 3.14 17.40
CA THR A 194 -27.03 3.89 18.67
C THR A 194 -26.45 3.05 19.80
N VAL A 195 -26.13 3.70 20.93
CA VAL A 195 -25.56 3.04 22.12
C VAL A 195 -26.47 1.97 22.74
N ASP A 196 -27.78 2.06 22.51
CA ASP A 196 -28.78 1.11 23.03
C ASP A 196 -29.08 -0.03 22.04
N SER A 197 -28.59 0.08 20.81
CA SER A 197 -28.80 -0.95 19.80
C SER A 197 -27.87 -2.15 20.03
N PRO A 198 -28.33 -3.38 19.70
CA PRO A 198 -27.47 -4.55 19.71
C PRO A 198 -26.35 -4.41 18.65
N TRP A 199 -25.19 -4.97 18.95
CA TRP A 199 -24.08 -5.07 18.01
C TRP A 199 -24.43 -6.02 16.85
N ARG A 200 -23.95 -5.67 15.66
CA ARG A 200 -24.15 -6.42 14.42
C ARG A 200 -22.82 -6.51 13.67
N GLY A 201 -22.57 -7.64 13.02
CA GLY A 201 -21.43 -7.76 12.10
C GLY A 201 -21.59 -6.82 10.90
N ILE A 202 -20.48 -6.29 10.40
CA ILE A 202 -20.47 -5.37 9.25
C ILE A 202 -20.42 -6.15 7.92
N HIS A 203 -19.54 -7.14 7.82
CA HIS A 203 -19.23 -7.87 6.58
C HIS A 203 -20.24 -8.99 6.23
N THR A 204 -21.51 -8.82 6.56
CA THR A 204 -22.55 -9.83 6.29
C THR A 204 -23.21 -9.63 4.94
N ASP A 205 -23.46 -8.38 4.56
CA ASP A 205 -24.15 -7.98 3.33
C ASP A 205 -24.00 -6.49 3.07
N GLN A 206 -24.31 -6.05 1.84
CA GLN A 206 -24.20 -4.65 1.46
C GLN A 206 -25.12 -3.71 2.26
N ALA A 207 -26.27 -4.16 2.76
CA ALA A 207 -27.14 -3.29 3.54
C ALA A 207 -26.50 -2.93 4.89
N ASN A 208 -25.84 -3.90 5.54
CA ASN A 208 -25.07 -3.68 6.77
C ASN A 208 -23.81 -2.85 6.53
N GLU A 209 -23.07 -3.09 5.44
CA GLU A 209 -21.91 -2.27 5.03
C GLU A 209 -22.30 -0.79 4.90
N TRP A 210 -23.35 -0.51 4.12
CA TRP A 210 -23.85 0.85 3.92
C TRP A 210 -24.43 1.50 5.17
N ALA A 211 -25.05 0.72 6.06
CA ALA A 211 -25.61 1.25 7.29
C ALA A 211 -24.50 1.64 8.29
N ALA A 212 -23.47 0.81 8.43
CA ALA A 212 -22.27 1.13 9.22
C ALA A 212 -21.54 2.35 8.65
N PHE A 213 -21.31 2.37 7.34
CA PHE A 213 -20.69 3.49 6.64
C PHE A 213 -21.47 4.81 6.83
N GLN A 214 -22.80 4.79 6.72
CA GLN A 214 -23.61 6.00 6.94
C GLN A 214 -23.46 6.55 8.35
N VAL A 215 -23.37 5.70 9.38
CA VAL A 215 -23.06 6.16 10.74
C VAL A 215 -21.67 6.77 10.81
N ALA A 216 -20.67 6.19 10.15
CA ALA A 216 -19.32 6.76 10.12
C ALA A 216 -19.31 8.16 9.47
N ARG A 217 -20.08 8.36 8.39
CA ARG A 217 -20.19 9.66 7.71
C ARG A 217 -20.80 10.76 8.58
N THR A 218 -21.66 10.44 9.55
CA THR A 218 -22.19 11.46 10.48
C THR A 218 -21.17 11.88 11.53
N LEU A 219 -20.15 11.06 11.77
CA LEU A 219 -19.05 11.35 12.69
C LEU A 219 -17.93 12.11 11.99
N ASP A 220 -17.50 11.64 10.82
CA ASP A 220 -16.52 12.29 9.96
C ASP A 220 -16.62 11.75 8.53
N ASP A 221 -17.05 12.61 7.60
CA ASP A 221 -17.34 12.23 6.22
C ASP A 221 -16.10 11.79 5.44
N GLU A 222 -15.01 12.57 5.53
CA GLU A 222 -13.78 12.32 4.78
C GLU A 222 -13.06 11.07 5.27
N ALA A 223 -12.98 10.88 6.59
CA ALA A 223 -12.40 9.69 7.19
C ALA A 223 -13.26 8.45 6.90
N ALA A 224 -14.59 8.57 6.89
CA ALA A 224 -15.47 7.46 6.54
C ALA A 224 -15.28 7.04 5.08
N LEU A 225 -15.29 8.00 4.14
CA LEU A 225 -15.06 7.75 2.72
C LEU A 225 -13.66 7.19 2.45
N SER A 226 -12.65 7.63 3.21
CA SER A 226 -11.30 7.06 3.13
C SER A 226 -11.21 5.62 3.66
N SER A 227 -12.21 5.15 4.40
CA SER A 227 -12.22 3.86 5.10
C SER A 227 -13.14 2.83 4.46
N ILE A 228 -13.57 3.05 3.21
CA ILE A 228 -14.28 2.05 2.43
C ILE A 228 -13.46 1.64 1.21
N SER A 229 -13.52 0.35 0.84
CA SER A 229 -13.22 -0.07 -0.53
C SER A 229 -14.42 0.21 -1.42
N MET A 230 -14.19 0.59 -2.67
CA MET A 230 -15.23 1.11 -3.56
C MET A 230 -15.31 0.35 -4.88
N GLY A 231 -16.53 -0.06 -5.25
CA GLY A 231 -16.88 -0.55 -6.57
C GLY A 231 -16.31 -1.91 -6.93
N ALA A 232 -16.36 -2.25 -8.21
CA ALA A 232 -15.86 -3.51 -8.75
C ALA A 232 -14.39 -3.83 -8.39
N PRO A 233 -13.45 -2.86 -8.43
CA PRO A 233 -12.07 -3.14 -8.09
C PRO A 233 -11.78 -3.06 -6.58
N GLN A 234 -12.74 -2.65 -5.75
CA GLN A 234 -12.54 -2.48 -4.30
C GLN A 234 -11.34 -1.57 -3.94
N ILE A 235 -11.09 -0.52 -4.71
CA ILE A 235 -10.02 0.45 -4.38
C ILE A 235 -10.42 1.20 -3.10
N MET A 236 -9.54 1.19 -2.10
CA MET A 236 -9.75 1.94 -0.86
C MET A 236 -9.82 3.45 -1.12
N GLY A 237 -10.79 4.14 -0.51
CA GLY A 237 -11.00 5.58 -0.70
C GLY A 237 -9.81 6.45 -0.30
N PHE A 238 -8.95 5.98 0.61
CA PHE A 238 -7.71 6.69 0.91
C PHE A 238 -6.71 6.76 -0.24
N ASN A 239 -6.90 5.97 -1.30
CA ASN A 239 -6.10 6.02 -2.51
C ASN A 239 -6.65 7.06 -3.52
N HIS A 240 -7.60 7.91 -3.15
CA HIS A 240 -8.20 8.88 -4.06
C HIS A 240 -7.15 9.70 -4.81
N ALA A 241 -6.11 10.20 -4.12
CA ALA A 241 -5.03 10.97 -4.74
C ALA A 241 -4.21 10.11 -5.69
N THR A 242 -3.89 8.87 -5.30
CA THR A 242 -3.18 7.88 -6.12
C THR A 242 -3.90 7.61 -7.43
N VAL A 243 -5.23 7.59 -7.43
CA VAL A 243 -6.03 7.34 -8.65
C VAL A 243 -6.55 8.62 -9.33
N GLY A 244 -6.05 9.78 -8.92
CA GLY A 244 -6.25 11.06 -9.63
C GLY A 244 -7.44 11.89 -9.18
N TYR A 245 -7.99 11.66 -7.99
CA TYR A 245 -9.08 12.46 -7.43
C TYR A 245 -8.58 13.41 -6.33
N SER A 246 -9.11 14.63 -6.31
CA SER A 246 -8.75 15.65 -5.32
C SER A 246 -9.17 15.33 -3.89
N SER A 247 -10.17 14.45 -3.71
CA SER A 247 -10.70 14.04 -2.41
C SER A 247 -11.39 12.67 -2.50
N PRO A 248 -11.57 11.96 -1.37
CA PRO A 248 -12.33 10.71 -1.37
C PRO A 248 -13.82 10.94 -1.69
N GLN A 249 -14.37 12.13 -1.46
CA GLN A 249 -15.72 12.53 -1.91
C GLN A 249 -15.83 12.56 -3.43
N ALA A 250 -14.83 13.14 -4.12
CA ALA A 250 -14.82 13.21 -5.57
C ALA A 250 -14.72 11.81 -6.18
N MET A 251 -13.83 10.97 -5.65
CA MET A 251 -13.73 9.56 -6.03
C MET A 251 -15.06 8.81 -5.83
N PHE A 252 -15.68 8.97 -4.65
CA PHE A 252 -16.94 8.30 -4.34
C PHE A 252 -18.09 8.75 -5.24
N ALA A 253 -18.20 10.05 -5.53
CA ALA A 253 -19.24 10.57 -6.42
C ALA A 253 -19.09 10.03 -7.84
N ASP A 254 -17.86 9.98 -8.35
CA ASP A 254 -17.57 9.46 -9.68
C ASP A 254 -17.79 7.94 -9.77
N PHE A 255 -17.27 7.18 -8.80
CA PHE A 255 -17.47 5.73 -8.74
C PHE A 255 -18.94 5.35 -8.56
N SER A 256 -19.72 6.18 -7.86
CA SER A 256 -21.16 5.97 -7.70
C SER A 256 -21.94 6.27 -8.98
N SER A 257 -21.36 6.95 -9.97
CA SER A 257 -22.02 7.30 -11.24
C SER A 257 -22.07 6.13 -12.22
N SER A 258 -21.01 5.32 -12.30
CA SER A 258 -20.91 4.19 -13.23
C SER A 258 -19.71 3.29 -12.92
N ALA A 259 -19.67 2.09 -13.53
CA ALA A 259 -18.57 1.14 -13.37
C ALA A 259 -17.27 1.59 -14.07
N ARG A 260 -17.39 2.42 -15.10
CA ARG A 260 -16.27 2.89 -15.92
C ARG A 260 -15.16 3.61 -15.13
N PRO A 261 -15.45 4.66 -14.33
CA PRO A 261 -14.42 5.32 -13.52
C PRO A 261 -13.83 4.41 -12.44
N GLN A 262 -14.60 3.43 -11.95
CA GLN A 262 -14.09 2.41 -11.04
C GLN A 262 -12.99 1.59 -11.74
N ILE A 263 -13.30 1.03 -12.91
CA ILE A 263 -12.38 0.17 -13.66
C ILE A 263 -11.18 0.96 -14.17
N ALA A 264 -11.36 2.14 -14.76
CA ALA A 264 -10.25 2.99 -15.21
C ALA A 264 -9.29 3.33 -14.06
N SER A 265 -9.82 3.52 -12.84
CA SER A 265 -8.98 3.77 -11.66
C SER A 265 -8.15 2.56 -11.23
N LEU A 266 -8.55 1.33 -11.57
CA LEU A 266 -7.72 0.15 -11.32
C LEU A 266 -6.42 0.21 -12.13
N PHE A 267 -6.51 0.58 -13.42
CA PHE A 267 -5.34 0.72 -14.28
C PHE A 267 -4.45 1.88 -13.83
N ARG A 268 -5.04 3.02 -13.45
CA ARG A 268 -4.29 4.11 -12.80
C ARG A 268 -3.60 3.65 -11.52
N TYR A 269 -4.29 2.89 -10.66
CA TYR A 269 -3.69 2.34 -9.45
C TYR A 269 -2.48 1.46 -9.78
N MET A 270 -2.59 0.59 -10.80
CA MET A 270 -1.48 -0.27 -11.24
C MET A 270 -0.29 0.54 -11.74
N GLN A 271 -0.52 1.60 -12.52
CA GLN A 271 0.53 2.51 -13.00
C GLN A 271 1.23 3.22 -11.83
N GLN A 272 0.44 3.88 -10.98
CA GLN A 272 0.97 4.77 -9.94
C GLN A 272 1.68 4.01 -8.81
N ASN A 273 1.26 2.77 -8.52
CA ASN A 273 1.92 1.90 -7.55
C ASN A 273 2.98 0.98 -8.17
N ARG A 274 3.36 1.19 -9.44
CA ARG A 274 4.39 0.42 -10.15
C ARG A 274 4.11 -1.09 -10.21
N LEU A 275 2.85 -1.46 -10.26
CA LEU A 275 2.40 -2.85 -10.33
C LEU A 275 2.31 -3.39 -11.75
N VAL A 276 2.38 -2.54 -12.78
CA VAL A 276 2.25 -2.94 -14.19
C VAL A 276 3.16 -4.12 -14.53
N GLN A 277 4.43 -4.09 -14.13
CA GLN A 277 5.34 -5.19 -14.44
C GLN A 277 5.01 -6.49 -13.68
N ALA A 278 4.58 -6.39 -12.41
CA ALA A 278 4.14 -7.55 -11.65
C ALA A 278 2.92 -8.20 -12.31
N VAL A 279 1.94 -7.39 -12.73
CA VAL A 279 0.73 -7.86 -13.41
C VAL A 279 1.05 -8.47 -14.78
N ARG A 280 1.96 -7.85 -15.57
CA ARG A 280 2.46 -8.42 -16.85
C ARG A 280 3.11 -9.79 -16.66
N ASN A 281 3.88 -9.95 -15.59
CA ASN A 281 4.55 -11.20 -15.26
C ASN A 281 3.62 -12.21 -14.57
N GLN A 282 2.34 -11.86 -14.37
CA GLN A 282 1.37 -12.65 -13.58
C GLN A 282 1.87 -12.96 -12.16
N ASP A 283 2.70 -12.07 -11.59
CA ASP A 283 3.14 -12.12 -10.20
C ASP A 283 2.02 -11.60 -9.28
N PHE A 284 1.01 -12.45 -9.12
CA PHE A 284 -0.16 -12.15 -8.30
C PHE A 284 0.17 -12.04 -6.83
N LEU A 285 1.29 -12.61 -6.37
CA LEU A 285 1.71 -12.48 -4.98
C LEU A 285 2.21 -11.06 -4.72
N ALA A 286 3.08 -10.54 -5.59
CA ALA A 286 3.54 -9.15 -5.49
C ALA A 286 2.38 -8.16 -5.67
N PHE A 287 1.46 -8.42 -6.61
CA PHE A 287 0.27 -7.60 -6.79
C PHE A 287 -0.60 -7.58 -5.52
N ALA A 288 -1.01 -8.76 -5.03
CA ALA A 288 -1.91 -8.86 -3.89
C ALA A 288 -1.30 -8.29 -2.60
N ARG A 289 0.02 -8.39 -2.42
CA ARG A 289 0.70 -7.81 -1.26
C ARG A 289 0.57 -6.30 -1.19
N VAL A 290 0.60 -5.63 -2.34
CA VAL A 290 0.43 -4.16 -2.42
C VAL A 290 -1.04 -3.78 -2.44
N TYR A 291 -1.85 -4.52 -3.18
CA TYR A 291 -3.26 -4.20 -3.41
C TYR A 291 -4.17 -4.56 -2.22
N ASN A 292 -4.05 -5.79 -1.72
CA ASN A 292 -4.87 -6.34 -0.63
C ASN A 292 -4.19 -6.20 0.75
N GLY A 293 -2.86 -6.11 0.78
CA GLY A 293 -2.08 -5.91 1.99
C GLY A 293 -1.38 -7.18 2.50
N ILE A 294 -0.44 -6.96 3.42
CA ILE A 294 0.40 -8.01 4.02
C ILE A 294 -0.45 -8.97 4.87
N GLY A 295 -0.26 -10.27 4.68
CA GLY A 295 -0.99 -11.36 5.31
C GLY A 295 -2.20 -11.85 4.51
N GLN A 296 -2.46 -11.29 3.33
CA GLN A 296 -3.57 -11.67 2.44
C GLN A 296 -3.08 -12.05 1.03
N GLU A 297 -1.80 -11.83 0.73
CA GLU A 297 -1.25 -11.98 -0.60
C GLU A 297 -1.41 -13.39 -1.17
N GLU A 298 -1.19 -14.45 -0.39
CA GLU A 298 -1.38 -15.82 -0.88
C GLU A 298 -2.84 -16.12 -1.23
N LEU A 299 -3.78 -15.65 -0.40
CA LEU A 299 -5.21 -15.89 -0.60
C LEU A 299 -5.70 -15.22 -1.89
N TYR A 300 -5.41 -13.93 -2.06
CA TYR A 300 -5.86 -13.18 -3.25
C TYR A 300 -5.09 -13.59 -4.49
N ALA A 301 -3.79 -13.89 -4.38
CA ALA A 301 -3.03 -14.47 -5.48
C ALA A 301 -3.66 -15.78 -5.98
N GLN A 302 -4.10 -16.63 -5.05
CA GLN A 302 -4.79 -17.86 -5.42
C GLN A 302 -6.15 -17.59 -6.09
N ARG A 303 -6.94 -16.65 -5.57
CA ARG A 303 -8.22 -16.27 -6.19
C ARG A 303 -8.05 -15.77 -7.62
N MET A 304 -7.04 -14.93 -7.88
CA MET A 304 -6.75 -14.45 -9.24
C MET A 304 -6.35 -15.61 -10.17
N ARG A 305 -5.52 -16.54 -9.70
CA ARG A 305 -5.16 -17.75 -10.48
C ARG A 305 -6.37 -18.62 -10.79
N ASP A 306 -7.24 -18.84 -9.80
CA ASP A 306 -8.49 -19.60 -9.99
C ASP A 306 -9.36 -18.98 -11.10
N TRP A 307 -9.50 -17.64 -11.11
CA TRP A 307 -10.29 -16.95 -12.14
C TRP A 307 -9.66 -17.02 -13.53
N LEU A 308 -8.32 -16.99 -13.62
CA LEU A 308 -7.64 -17.21 -14.90
C LEU A 308 -7.82 -18.64 -15.43
N ALA A 309 -7.87 -19.64 -14.55
CA ALA A 309 -8.19 -21.01 -14.95
C ALA A 309 -9.61 -21.10 -15.52
N VAL A 310 -10.60 -20.46 -14.88
CA VAL A 310 -11.97 -20.37 -15.40
C VAL A 310 -12.00 -19.65 -16.75
N TYR A 311 -11.21 -18.57 -16.92
CA TYR A 311 -11.12 -17.85 -18.19
C TYR A 311 -10.62 -18.78 -19.32
N ALA A 312 -9.54 -19.54 -19.06
CA ALA A 312 -8.96 -20.45 -20.05
C ALA A 312 -9.98 -21.52 -20.50
N ASP A 313 -10.70 -22.11 -19.55
CA ASP A 313 -11.75 -23.11 -19.83
C ASP A 313 -12.88 -22.53 -20.70
N VAL A 314 -13.29 -21.27 -20.45
CA VAL A 314 -14.37 -20.61 -21.19
C VAL A 314 -13.91 -20.14 -22.58
N ALA A 315 -12.71 -19.57 -22.69
CA ALA A 315 -12.20 -19.00 -23.94
C ALA A 315 -11.76 -20.07 -24.96
N GLY A 316 -11.63 -21.34 -24.53
CA GLY A 316 -11.11 -22.41 -25.39
C GLY A 316 -9.60 -22.34 -25.61
N ASP A 317 -8.92 -21.46 -24.87
CA ASP A 317 -7.48 -21.46 -24.70
C ASP A 317 -7.14 -22.68 -23.85
N GLY A 318 -6.89 -23.83 -24.50
CA GLY A 318 -6.70 -25.12 -23.84
C GLY A 318 -5.87 -25.01 -22.55
N ALA A 319 -6.37 -25.66 -21.50
CA ALA A 319 -5.83 -25.69 -20.14
C ALA A 319 -4.33 -25.37 -20.11
N VAL A 320 -3.97 -24.17 -19.68
CA VAL A 320 -2.63 -23.91 -19.20
C VAL A 320 -2.42 -24.90 -18.08
N ASP A 321 -1.45 -25.79 -18.25
CA ASP A 321 -1.10 -26.83 -17.31
C ASP A 321 -0.96 -26.21 -15.91
N VAL A 322 -2.01 -26.36 -15.08
CA VAL A 322 -2.03 -25.90 -13.69
C VAL A 322 -1.06 -26.74 -12.84
N GLN A 323 -0.35 -27.70 -13.46
CA GLN A 323 0.75 -28.47 -12.89
C GLN A 323 1.96 -28.58 -13.82
N ALA A 324 2.36 -27.48 -14.47
CA ALA A 324 3.76 -27.33 -14.86
C ALA A 324 4.41 -26.29 -13.93
N ALA A 325 5.22 -26.74 -12.97
CA ALA A 325 6.33 -25.91 -12.53
C ALA A 325 7.26 -25.76 -13.75
N PRO A 326 7.40 -24.58 -14.37
CA PRO A 326 8.47 -24.38 -15.33
C PRO A 326 9.76 -24.24 -14.52
N GLY A 327 10.79 -24.93 -14.97
CA GLY A 327 11.99 -25.25 -14.19
C GLY A 327 12.62 -24.06 -13.50
N ALA A 328 13.31 -24.37 -12.40
CA ALA A 328 14.17 -23.46 -11.67
C ALA A 328 15.02 -22.59 -12.61
N VAL A 329 14.59 -21.35 -12.83
CA VAL A 329 15.39 -20.27 -13.40
C VAL A 329 14.83 -18.93 -12.88
N ASP A 330 15.72 -18.22 -12.18
CA ASP A 330 15.70 -16.86 -11.65
C ASP A 330 14.42 -16.26 -11.03
N VAL A 331 14.39 -16.33 -9.71
CA VAL A 331 13.63 -15.45 -8.83
C VAL A 331 14.10 -14.01 -9.04
N MET A 332 13.27 -13.13 -9.61
CA MET A 332 13.52 -11.69 -9.53
C MET A 332 13.42 -11.23 -8.06
N PRO A 333 14.46 -10.60 -7.48
CA PRO A 333 14.46 -10.21 -6.08
C PRO A 333 13.62 -8.95 -5.85
N LEU A 334 13.08 -8.85 -4.63
CA LEU A 334 12.54 -7.62 -4.04
C LEU A 334 13.49 -6.43 -4.33
N PRO A 335 12.96 -5.22 -4.65
CA PRO A 335 13.79 -4.06 -4.95
C PRO A 335 14.62 -3.71 -3.70
N GLY A 336 15.91 -4.07 -3.77
CA GLY A 336 16.86 -3.93 -2.66
C GLY A 336 18.02 -4.94 -2.66
N ALA A 337 17.97 -6.03 -3.43
CA ALA A 337 19.10 -6.94 -3.61
C ALA A 337 19.43 -7.09 -5.11
N PHE A 338 20.59 -6.61 -5.53
CA PHE A 338 21.11 -6.93 -6.86
C PHE A 338 21.42 -8.44 -6.94
N PRO A 339 21.23 -9.07 -8.12
CA PRO A 339 21.41 -10.50 -8.29
C PRO A 339 22.87 -10.92 -8.04
N LEU A 340 23.06 -12.05 -7.35
CA LEU A 340 24.29 -12.83 -7.45
C LEU A 340 24.35 -13.41 -8.87
N PRO A 341 25.47 -13.31 -9.60
CA PRO A 341 25.60 -13.96 -10.89
C PRO A 341 25.54 -15.48 -10.68
N ASP A 342 24.56 -16.11 -11.32
CA ASP A 342 24.46 -17.57 -11.36
C ASP A 342 25.71 -18.14 -12.05
N ALA A 343 26.44 -18.98 -11.32
CA ALA A 343 27.71 -19.59 -11.73
C ALA A 343 27.52 -20.77 -12.73
N THR A 344 26.45 -20.76 -13.53
CA THR A 344 26.09 -21.89 -14.41
C THR A 344 25.81 -21.49 -15.87
N GLY A 345 25.85 -20.19 -16.20
CA GLY A 345 25.67 -19.70 -17.57
C GLY A 345 26.94 -19.74 -18.41
N SER A 346 27.50 -20.91 -18.69
CA SER A 346 28.51 -21.05 -19.75
C SER A 346 27.81 -21.16 -21.11
N ALA A 347 27.71 -20.05 -21.83
CA ALA A 347 27.67 -20.12 -23.30
C ALA A 347 29.00 -20.72 -23.80
N PRO A 348 29.02 -21.51 -24.89
CA PRO A 348 30.26 -22.12 -25.36
C PRO A 348 31.19 -21.05 -25.95
N GLY A 349 32.08 -20.49 -25.10
CA GLY A 349 33.14 -19.58 -25.53
C GLY A 349 33.58 -18.50 -24.52
N ASP A 350 32.77 -18.12 -23.54
CA ASP A 350 33.05 -16.92 -22.73
C ASP A 350 33.64 -17.25 -21.34
N LYS A 351 34.76 -16.60 -21.02
CA LYS A 351 35.44 -16.73 -19.73
C LYS A 351 34.60 -16.09 -18.61
N PRO A 352 34.65 -16.60 -17.36
CA PRO A 352 33.94 -16.00 -16.22
C PRO A 352 34.27 -14.51 -16.04
N LEU A 353 33.32 -13.69 -15.58
CA LEU A 353 33.48 -12.23 -15.43
C LEU A 353 34.72 -11.83 -14.60
N ALA A 354 35.08 -12.65 -13.60
CA ALA A 354 36.28 -12.45 -12.79
C ALA A 354 37.59 -12.58 -13.59
N GLU A 355 37.59 -13.31 -14.70
CA GLU A 355 38.72 -13.48 -15.62
C GLU A 355 38.60 -12.59 -16.86
N ALA A 356 37.38 -12.32 -17.33
CA ALA A 356 37.11 -11.50 -18.50
C ALA A 356 37.31 -10.00 -18.21
N ASP A 357 36.90 -9.53 -17.02
CA ASP A 357 37.13 -8.15 -16.56
C ASP A 357 37.26 -8.08 -15.03
N PRO A 358 38.49 -8.24 -14.49
CA PRO A 358 38.75 -8.20 -13.06
C PRO A 358 38.41 -6.86 -12.38
N GLN A 359 38.44 -5.75 -13.13
CA GLN A 359 38.14 -4.43 -12.57
C GLN A 359 36.63 -4.25 -12.41
N LEU A 360 35.86 -4.63 -13.43
CA LEU A 360 34.40 -4.64 -13.36
C LEU A 360 33.89 -5.59 -12.27
N TYR A 361 34.51 -6.77 -12.15
CA TYR A 361 34.16 -7.72 -11.09
C TYR A 361 34.48 -7.18 -9.68
N ALA A 362 35.61 -6.49 -9.49
CA ALA A 362 35.95 -5.86 -8.22
C ALA A 362 35.00 -4.70 -7.87
N ALA A 363 34.65 -3.86 -8.84
CA ALA A 363 33.71 -2.76 -8.67
C ALA A 363 32.30 -3.26 -8.34
N TRP A 364 31.85 -4.32 -9.02
CA TRP A 364 30.59 -4.99 -8.72
C TRP A 364 30.60 -5.56 -7.28
N ARG A 365 31.64 -6.29 -6.87
CA ARG A 365 31.74 -6.79 -5.48
C ARG A 365 31.66 -5.68 -4.45
N GLN A 366 32.38 -4.58 -4.66
CA GLN A 366 32.36 -3.43 -3.75
C GLN A 366 30.97 -2.79 -3.67
N HIS A 367 30.27 -2.68 -4.79
CA HIS A 367 28.90 -2.15 -4.84
C HIS A 367 27.90 -3.04 -4.08
N ILE A 368 27.99 -4.36 -4.26
CA ILE A 368 27.15 -5.34 -3.55
C ILE A 368 27.40 -5.28 -2.04
N GLU A 369 28.66 -5.25 -1.62
CA GLU A 369 29.04 -5.15 -0.21
C GLU A 369 28.52 -3.87 0.44
N GLN A 370 28.62 -2.73 -0.25
CA GLN A 370 28.06 -1.45 0.21
C GLN A 370 26.52 -1.47 0.24
N GLY A 371 25.86 -2.15 -0.71
CA GLY A 371 24.42 -2.33 -0.72
C GLY A 371 23.90 -3.04 0.52
N PHE A 372 24.55 -4.13 0.93
CA PHE A 372 24.20 -4.85 2.16
C PHE A 372 24.43 -4.01 3.42
N GLN A 373 25.53 -3.25 3.47
CA GLN A 373 25.81 -2.34 4.58
C GLN A 373 24.76 -1.24 4.70
N ASN A 374 24.37 -0.61 3.59
CA ASN A 374 23.34 0.44 3.56
C ASN A 374 21.96 -0.08 3.97
N ASN A 375 21.58 -1.28 3.51
CA ASN A 375 20.32 -1.92 3.90
C ASN A 375 20.32 -2.30 5.38
N GLN A 376 21.42 -2.82 5.90
CA GLN A 376 21.58 -3.10 7.33
C GLN A 376 21.46 -1.82 8.15
N ASP A 377 22.07 -0.71 7.72
CA ASP A 377 21.96 0.59 8.38
C ASP A 377 20.53 1.13 8.38
N MET A 378 19.79 0.99 7.27
CA MET A 378 18.39 1.39 7.19
C MET A 378 17.52 0.56 8.15
N PHE A 379 17.71 -0.76 8.17
CA PHE A 379 17.01 -1.64 9.10
C PHE A 379 17.32 -1.28 10.56
N GLN A 380 18.60 -1.06 10.89
CA GLN A 380 18.99 -0.65 12.25
C GLN A 380 18.40 0.70 12.65
N ARG A 381 18.27 1.66 11.72
CA ARG A 381 17.63 2.96 12.00
C ARG A 381 16.14 2.81 12.28
N ILE A 382 15.43 1.99 11.51
CA ILE A 382 14.00 1.72 11.70
C ILE A 382 13.77 0.96 13.01
N LEU A 383 14.57 -0.10 13.24
CA LEU A 383 14.52 -0.88 14.47
C LEU A 383 14.83 0.00 15.69
N ALA A 384 15.84 0.86 15.60
CA ALA A 384 16.17 1.81 16.66
C ALA A 384 15.04 2.83 16.89
N ALA A 385 14.43 3.38 15.84
CA ALA A 385 13.31 4.31 15.97
C ALA A 385 12.11 3.66 16.68
N PHE A 386 11.86 2.37 16.42
CA PHE A 386 10.78 1.62 17.06
C PHE A 386 11.12 1.18 18.49
N MET A 387 12.36 0.74 18.73
CA MET A 387 12.80 0.21 20.03
C MET A 387 13.25 1.29 21.03
N THR A 388 13.57 2.51 20.57
CA THR A 388 14.02 3.60 21.47
C THR A 388 12.95 3.98 22.50
N PRO A 389 11.66 4.19 22.13
CA PRO A 389 10.60 4.39 23.12
C PRO A 389 10.48 3.23 24.10
N TYR A 390 10.57 1.98 23.61
CA TYR A 390 10.48 0.77 24.43
C TYR A 390 11.60 0.67 25.47
N TYR A 391 12.85 0.88 25.07
CA TYR A 391 13.98 0.86 26.01
C TYR A 391 13.97 2.04 26.97
N THR A 392 13.46 3.20 26.56
CA THR A 392 13.28 4.36 27.45
C THR A 392 12.30 4.01 28.57
N THR A 393 11.19 3.35 28.24
CA THR A 393 10.23 2.85 29.22
C THR A 393 10.85 1.81 30.16
N ILE A 394 11.63 0.85 29.66
CA ILE A 394 12.35 -0.11 30.51
C ILE A 394 13.32 0.60 31.46
N TRP A 395 14.09 1.57 30.98
CA TRP A 395 15.03 2.31 31.82
C TRP A 395 14.32 3.13 32.90
N MET A 396 13.21 3.77 32.57
CA MET A 396 12.36 4.45 33.55
C MET A 396 11.92 3.49 34.66
N TYR A 397 11.45 2.30 34.31
CA TYR A 397 11.07 1.27 35.28
C TYR A 397 12.24 0.79 36.14
N ARG A 398 13.43 0.58 35.56
CA ARG A 398 14.63 0.19 36.33
C ARG A 398 15.07 1.27 37.31
N ILE A 399 14.96 2.55 36.92
CA ILE A 399 15.26 3.69 37.79
C ILE A 399 14.24 3.77 38.94
N LEU A 400 12.94 3.66 38.65
CA LEU A 400 11.87 3.63 39.66
C LEU A 400 12.07 2.48 40.67
N PHE A 401 12.40 1.29 40.17
CA PHE A 401 12.68 0.13 41.01
C PHE A 401 13.89 0.36 41.92
N GLY A 402 14.99 0.90 41.37
CA GLY A 402 16.19 1.25 42.14
C GLY A 402 15.93 2.33 43.20
N LEU A 403 15.16 3.36 42.87
CA LEU A 403 14.75 4.40 43.82
C LEU A 403 13.91 3.82 44.96
N GLY A 404 13.01 2.88 44.67
CA GLY A 404 12.23 2.17 45.68
C GLY A 404 13.11 1.40 46.67
N ILE A 405 14.10 0.65 46.18
CA ILE A 405 15.06 -0.07 47.04
C ILE A 405 15.90 0.90 47.87
N ALA A 406 16.41 1.97 47.26
CA ALA A 406 17.24 2.96 47.96
C ALA A 406 16.45 3.67 49.07
N ALA A 407 15.21 4.09 48.79
CA ALA A 407 14.32 4.69 49.78
C ALA A 407 14.04 3.72 50.94
N PHE A 408 13.80 2.44 50.64
CA PHE A 408 13.63 1.41 51.67
C PHE A 408 14.89 1.23 52.54
N ALA A 409 16.09 1.16 51.94
CA ALA A 409 17.34 1.03 52.67
C ALA A 409 17.62 2.26 53.57
N VAL A 410 17.32 3.47 53.09
CA VAL A 410 17.42 4.70 53.89
C VAL A 410 16.43 4.69 55.05
N ALA A 411 15.18 4.23 54.82
CA ALA A 411 14.18 4.07 55.86
C ALA A 411 14.70 3.17 57.00
N VAL A 412 15.23 1.99 56.65
CA VAL A 412 15.79 1.02 57.61
C VAL A 412 17.00 1.61 58.34
N PHE A 413 17.94 2.23 57.63
CA PHE A 413 19.14 2.80 58.24
C PHE A 413 18.81 3.94 59.21
N MET A 414 17.90 4.85 58.83
CA MET A 414 17.48 5.94 59.70
C MET A 414 16.72 5.44 60.92
N ALA A 415 15.85 4.43 60.76
CA ALA A 415 15.14 3.81 61.88
C ALA A 415 16.10 3.19 62.91
N LEU A 416 17.16 2.52 62.45
CA LEU A 416 18.18 1.91 63.33
C LEU A 416 19.10 2.92 64.03
N ARG A 417 19.20 4.15 63.50
CA ARG A 417 20.07 5.23 64.01
C ARG A 417 19.30 6.33 64.73
N ALA A 418 17.98 6.21 64.82
CA ALA A 418 17.12 7.23 65.40
C ALA A 418 17.38 7.39 66.92
N PRO A 419 17.45 8.63 67.44
CA PRO A 419 17.72 8.88 68.86
C PRO A 419 16.53 8.54 69.77
N ASP A 420 15.32 8.42 69.22
CA ASP A 420 14.09 8.11 69.94
C ASP A 420 13.05 7.44 69.03
N ALA A 421 12.03 6.83 69.64
CA ALA A 421 11.00 6.07 68.93
C ALA A 421 10.14 6.94 67.99
N SER A 422 9.91 8.21 68.32
CA SER A 422 9.09 9.09 67.48
C SER A 422 9.82 9.44 66.18
N THR A 423 11.11 9.74 66.26
CA THR A 423 11.96 10.00 65.09
C THR A 423 12.04 8.77 64.19
N ALA A 424 12.18 7.56 64.76
CA ALA A 424 12.21 6.31 63.99
C ALA A 424 10.91 6.06 63.21
N ILE A 425 9.75 6.33 63.83
CA ILE A 425 8.42 6.16 63.22
C ILE A 425 8.24 7.12 62.04
N TRP A 426 8.56 8.40 62.23
CA TRP A 426 8.37 9.41 61.18
C TRP A 426 9.29 9.19 59.96
N THR A 427 10.57 8.86 60.17
CA THR A 427 11.48 8.58 59.05
C THR A 427 11.08 7.32 58.30
N SER A 428 10.63 6.28 59.01
CA SER A 428 10.15 5.04 58.39
C SER A 428 8.88 5.26 57.58
N ALA A 429 7.95 6.09 58.06
CA ALA A 429 6.71 6.41 57.36
C ALA A 429 6.96 7.19 56.06
N ILE A 430 7.87 8.18 56.09
CA ILE A 430 8.17 9.01 54.91
C ILE A 430 8.89 8.19 53.83
N PHE A 431 10.01 7.55 54.17
CA PHE A 431 10.82 6.83 53.18
C PHE A 431 10.22 5.47 52.81
N GLY A 432 9.53 4.80 53.74
CA GLY A 432 8.74 3.61 53.45
C GLY A 432 7.53 3.90 52.58
N GLY A 433 6.81 5.01 52.83
CA GLY A 433 5.73 5.47 51.96
C GLY A 433 6.20 5.83 50.56
N LEU A 434 7.37 6.48 50.43
CA LEU A 434 8.00 6.78 49.14
C LEU A 434 8.35 5.50 48.37
N SER A 435 8.87 4.49 49.05
CA SER A 435 9.17 3.18 48.47
C SER A 435 7.92 2.49 47.94
N VAL A 436 6.82 2.48 48.71
CA VAL A 436 5.54 1.90 48.29
C VAL A 436 4.98 2.63 47.06
N ALA A 437 5.01 3.97 47.07
CA ALA A 437 4.55 4.77 45.93
C ALA A 437 5.36 4.48 44.65
N THR A 438 6.69 4.32 44.76
CA THR A 438 7.53 3.95 43.60
C THR A 438 7.27 2.55 43.08
N PHE A 439 6.94 1.58 43.95
CA PHE A 439 6.59 0.22 43.51
C PHE A 439 5.19 0.14 42.91
N LEU A 440 4.21 0.86 43.46
CA LEU A 440 2.87 0.96 42.89
C LEU A 440 2.81 1.75 41.58
N GLY A 441 3.80 2.59 41.29
CA GLY A 441 3.97 3.23 39.98
C GLY A 441 4.76 2.38 38.97
N TYR A 442 5.42 1.31 39.44
CA TYR A 442 6.16 0.37 38.61
C TYR A 442 5.27 -0.79 38.12
N PHE A 443 4.42 -1.33 39.00
CA PHE A 443 3.40 -2.34 38.70
C PHE A 443 2.09 -1.68 38.27
#